data_AF-A0AAW1Y3Q1-F1
#
_entry.id   AF-A0AAW1Y3Q1-F1
#
_cell.length_a   1.000
_cell.length_b   1.000
_cell.length_c   1.000
_cell.angle_alpha   90.00
_cell.angle_beta   90.00
_cell.angle_gamma   90.00
#
_symmetry.space_group_name_H-M   'P 1'
#
loop_
_entity.id
_entity.type
_entity.pdbx_description
1 polymer ?
#
loop_
_entity_poly.entity_id
_entity_poly.type
_entity_poly.pdbx_seq_one_letter_code
_entity_poly.pdbx_strand_id
1 'polypeptide(L)'
;MMMSTCSYYKKVLFLLFLSSLLRQFCTAADPTDGFTQVQLTDQNFKLQQPYDKSPAERYININGVEKFWVYTNDKPFMQDSPTRPRTEMRISGYDYTSGVWQFEGNFFCAARQHRCYNNAALTGSSNYMESRWKGIKVFNK
;
A
#
# COMPACT_ATOMS: atom_id res chain seq x y z
N MET A 1 43.22 -45.30 -10.61
CA MET A 1 41.74 -45.30 -10.59
C MET A 1 41.27 -44.07 -11.36
N MET A 2 41.13 -44.18 -12.68
CA MET A 2 40.78 -43.07 -13.56
C MET A 2 39.25 -42.98 -13.55
N MET A 3 38.70 -42.21 -12.60
CA MET A 3 37.27 -41.89 -12.65
C MET A 3 37.03 -41.21 -14.00
N SER A 4 36.26 -41.88 -14.85
CA SER A 4 35.93 -41.40 -16.19
C SER A 4 35.43 -39.97 -16.06
N THR A 5 36.20 -39.02 -16.60
CA THR A 5 35.83 -37.59 -16.67
C THR A 5 34.45 -37.42 -17.28
N CYS A 6 34.00 -38.44 -18.04
CA CYS A 6 32.67 -38.56 -18.58
C CYS A 6 31.53 -38.68 -17.56
N SER A 7 31.77 -39.40 -16.48
CA SER A 7 30.80 -39.58 -15.40
C SER A 7 30.67 -38.32 -14.54
N TYR A 8 31.75 -37.55 -14.39
CA TYR A 8 31.77 -36.35 -13.56
C TYR A 8 30.94 -35.21 -14.17
N TYR A 9 31.06 -34.96 -15.48
CA TYR A 9 30.28 -33.89 -16.13
C TYR A 9 28.77 -34.15 -16.07
N LYS A 10 28.33 -35.42 -16.17
CA LYS A 10 26.90 -35.77 -16.08
C LYS A 10 26.34 -35.48 -14.70
N LYS A 11 27.11 -35.76 -13.63
CA LYS A 11 26.72 -35.45 -12.25
C LYS A 11 26.66 -33.95 -12.00
N VAL A 12 27.60 -33.18 -12.54
CA VAL A 12 27.60 -31.71 -12.44
C VAL A 12 26.39 -31.13 -13.17
N LEU A 13 26.11 -31.57 -14.40
CA LEU A 13 24.92 -31.15 -15.16
C LEU A 13 23.62 -31.53 -14.46
N PHE A 14 23.54 -32.72 -13.87
CA PHE A 14 22.37 -33.16 -13.11
C PHE A 14 22.16 -32.32 -11.83
N LEU A 15 23.23 -31.99 -11.10
CA LEU A 15 23.16 -31.14 -9.92
C LEU A 15 22.75 -29.70 -10.27
N LEU A 16 23.25 -29.16 -11.39
CA LEU A 16 22.85 -27.85 -11.90
C LEU A 16 21.37 -27.85 -12.30
N PHE A 17 20.91 -28.89 -13.01
CA PHE A 17 19.51 -29.05 -13.40
C PHE A 17 18.58 -29.21 -12.18
N LEU A 18 18.97 -30.01 -11.19
CA LEU A 18 18.22 -30.19 -9.95
C LEU A 18 18.17 -28.89 -9.14
N SER A 19 19.26 -28.12 -9.11
CA SER A 19 19.30 -26.80 -8.46
C SER A 19 18.42 -25.77 -9.17
N SER A 20 18.29 -25.82 -10.50
CA SER A 20 17.34 -24.97 -11.23
C SER A 20 15.89 -25.39 -11.00
N LEU A 21 15.61 -26.70 -10.90
CA LEU A 21 14.28 -27.22 -10.59
C LEU A 21 13.84 -26.81 -9.18
N LEU A 22 14.74 -26.93 -8.19
CA LEU A 22 14.47 -26.53 -6.80
C LEU A 22 14.21 -25.03 -6.65
N ARG A 23 14.85 -24.16 -7.45
CA ARG A 23 14.53 -22.72 -7.49
C ARG A 23 13.10 -22.45 -7.97
N GLN A 24 12.56 -23.31 -8.82
CA GLN A 24 11.23 -23.17 -9.40
C GLN A 24 10.10 -23.47 -8.40
N PHE A 25 10.38 -24.22 -7.33
CA PHE A 25 9.43 -24.54 -6.26
C PHE A 25 9.47 -23.57 -5.07
N CYS A 26 10.35 -22.56 -5.09
CA CYS A 26 10.42 -21.50 -4.08
C CYS A 26 9.86 -20.17 -4.62
N THR A 27 8.75 -20.21 -5.33
CA THR A 27 7.98 -18.99 -5.58
C THR A 27 7.30 -18.59 -4.28
N ALA A 28 7.51 -17.36 -3.82
CA ALA A 28 6.71 -16.82 -2.73
C ALA A 28 5.23 -16.92 -3.12
N ALA A 29 4.39 -17.43 -2.20
CA ALA A 29 2.95 -17.44 -2.41
C ALA A 29 2.48 -16.00 -2.70
N ASP A 30 1.53 -15.85 -3.64
CA ASP A 30 0.90 -14.56 -3.86
C ASP A 30 0.28 -14.12 -2.53
N PRO A 31 0.63 -12.94 -1.99
CA PRO A 31 0.08 -12.49 -0.71
C PRO A 31 -1.46 -12.42 -0.75
N THR A 32 -2.07 -12.31 -1.92
CA THR A 32 -3.54 -12.26 -2.12
C THR A 32 -4.17 -13.64 -2.37
N ASP A 33 -3.40 -14.74 -2.28
CA ASP A 33 -3.93 -16.08 -2.49
C ASP A 33 -5.08 -16.42 -1.52
N GLY A 34 -6.18 -16.91 -2.07
CA GLY A 34 -7.41 -17.19 -1.33
C GLY A 34 -8.26 -15.97 -0.94
N PHE A 35 -7.92 -14.76 -1.39
CA PHE A 35 -8.77 -13.57 -1.27
C PHE A 35 -9.52 -13.26 -2.57
N THR A 36 -10.68 -12.62 -2.44
CA THR A 36 -11.44 -12.10 -3.58
C THR A 36 -11.31 -10.58 -3.67
N GLN A 37 -10.99 -10.05 -4.85
CA GLN A 37 -10.90 -8.60 -5.03
C GLN A 37 -12.29 -7.95 -4.95
N VAL A 38 -12.40 -6.93 -4.12
CA VAL A 38 -13.60 -6.10 -3.99
C VAL A 38 -13.71 -5.16 -5.17
N GLN A 39 -14.90 -5.08 -5.76
CA GLN A 39 -15.18 -4.15 -6.86
C GLN A 39 -15.40 -2.75 -6.31
N LEU A 40 -14.40 -1.89 -6.48
CA LEU A 40 -14.46 -0.48 -6.10
C LEU A 40 -14.80 0.37 -7.32
N THR A 41 -15.69 1.32 -7.11
CA THR A 41 -16.08 2.36 -8.06
C THR A 41 -15.75 3.73 -7.47
N ASP A 42 -15.75 4.77 -8.31
CA ASP A 42 -15.53 6.15 -7.86
C ASP A 42 -16.51 6.58 -6.75
N GLN A 43 -17.71 6.00 -6.71
CA GLN A 43 -18.71 6.29 -5.68
C GLN A 43 -18.30 5.78 -4.29
N ASN A 44 -17.47 4.74 -4.22
CA ASN A 44 -16.98 4.20 -2.96
C ASN A 44 -15.96 5.15 -2.32
N PHE A 45 -15.22 5.91 -3.11
CA PHE A 45 -14.18 6.80 -2.61
C PHE A 45 -14.76 8.13 -2.12
N LYS A 46 -14.61 8.40 -0.83
CA LYS A 46 -15.05 9.63 -0.17
C LYS A 46 -13.85 10.36 0.41
N LEU A 47 -13.52 11.50 -0.19
CA LEU A 47 -12.46 12.36 0.31
C LEU A 47 -12.87 12.94 1.68
N GLN A 48 -11.98 12.81 2.66
CA GLN A 48 -12.02 13.55 3.91
C GLN A 48 -10.89 14.57 3.91
N GLN A 49 -11.22 15.82 4.20
CA GLN A 49 -10.27 16.92 4.34
C GLN A 49 -10.65 17.81 5.52
N PRO A 50 -9.78 18.72 5.99
CA PRO A 50 -10.14 19.73 6.98
C PRO A 50 -11.44 20.46 6.62
N TYR A 51 -12.34 20.65 7.59
CA TYR A 51 -13.68 21.22 7.34
C TYR A 51 -13.64 22.65 6.75
N ASP A 52 -12.53 23.37 6.96
CA ASP A 52 -12.31 24.75 6.53
C ASP A 52 -11.52 24.85 5.22
N LYS A 53 -11.25 23.72 4.55
CA LYS A 53 -10.47 23.65 3.30
C LYS A 53 -11.28 23.05 2.16
N SER A 54 -11.01 23.56 0.96
CA SER A 54 -11.53 22.97 -0.28
C SER A 54 -10.75 21.70 -0.67
N PRO A 55 -11.34 20.77 -1.42
CA PRO A 55 -10.65 19.58 -1.92
C PRO A 55 -9.35 19.90 -2.68
N ALA A 56 -9.39 20.89 -3.58
CA ALA A 56 -8.24 21.27 -4.41
C ALA A 56 -7.05 21.80 -3.60
N GLU A 57 -7.29 22.28 -2.37
CA GLU A 57 -6.22 22.72 -1.49
C GLU A 57 -5.49 21.58 -0.79
N ARG A 58 -6.02 20.35 -0.79
CA ARG A 58 -5.46 19.23 0.00
C ARG A 58 -5.32 17.93 -0.78
N TYR A 59 -5.94 17.84 -1.96
CA TYR A 59 -5.99 16.63 -2.76
C TYR A 59 -5.92 16.94 -4.26
N ILE A 60 -5.22 16.08 -5.00
CA ILE A 60 -5.29 16.05 -6.46
C ILE A 60 -5.04 14.62 -6.96
N ASN A 61 -5.77 14.24 -8.00
CA ASN A 61 -5.49 13.04 -8.79
C ASN A 61 -4.81 13.45 -10.10
N ILE A 62 -3.63 12.91 -10.37
CA ILE A 62 -2.95 13.09 -11.66
C ILE A 62 -2.58 11.70 -12.19
N ASN A 63 -3.18 11.31 -13.32
CA ASN A 63 -2.90 10.04 -14.00
C ASN A 63 -3.03 8.80 -13.07
N GLY A 64 -4.05 8.80 -12.21
CA GLY A 64 -4.31 7.73 -11.25
C GLY A 64 -3.36 7.69 -10.04
N VAL A 65 -2.56 8.75 -9.84
CA VAL A 65 -1.81 8.97 -8.60
C VAL A 65 -2.61 9.90 -7.71
N GLU A 66 -3.09 9.37 -6.59
CA GLU A 66 -3.76 10.13 -5.54
C GLU A 66 -2.73 10.83 -4.68
N LYS A 67 -2.69 12.15 -4.75
CA LYS A 67 -1.76 12.96 -3.96
C LYS A 67 -2.54 13.70 -2.88
N PHE A 68 -2.11 13.50 -1.63
CA PHE A 68 -2.68 14.14 -0.45
C PHE A 68 -1.61 14.95 0.26
N TRP A 69 -2.01 16.05 0.87
CA TRP A 69 -1.18 16.71 1.85
C TRP A 69 -2.00 17.28 3.00
N VAL A 70 -1.34 17.37 4.16
CA VAL A 70 -1.93 17.89 5.39
C VAL A 70 -0.89 18.72 6.14
N TYR A 71 -1.30 19.85 6.69
CA TYR A 71 -0.47 20.68 7.54
C TYR A 71 -0.78 20.46 9.01
N THR A 72 0.21 20.68 9.88
CA THR A 72 0.04 20.52 11.35
C THR A 72 -0.97 21.49 11.96
N ASN A 73 -1.17 22.64 11.30
CA ASN A 73 -2.09 23.71 11.71
C ASN A 73 -3.45 23.68 11.00
N ASP A 74 -3.69 22.68 10.15
CA ASP A 74 -5.02 22.47 9.56
C ASP A 74 -6.06 22.18 10.65
N LYS A 75 -7.34 22.21 10.27
CA LYS A 75 -8.43 21.81 11.17
C LYS A 75 -8.76 20.32 11.02
N PRO A 76 -9.46 19.73 12.01
CA PRO A 76 -9.97 18.38 11.89
C PRO A 76 -10.95 18.24 10.71
N PHE A 77 -11.31 17.00 10.37
CA PHE A 77 -12.33 16.71 9.35
C PHE A 77 -13.72 17.25 9.70
N MET A 78 -14.06 17.33 10.99
CA MET A 78 -15.34 17.85 11.49
C MET A 78 -15.10 18.97 12.50
N GLN A 79 -16.00 19.96 12.50
CA GLN A 79 -16.00 21.01 13.50
C GLN A 79 -16.13 20.40 14.90
N ASP A 80 -15.41 20.99 15.87
CA ASP A 80 -15.36 20.56 17.27
C ASP A 80 -14.83 19.14 17.53
N SER A 81 -14.25 18.47 16.53
CA SER A 81 -13.60 17.18 16.72
C SER A 81 -12.27 17.34 17.47
N PRO A 82 -11.98 16.48 18.48
CA PRO A 82 -10.67 16.47 19.14
C PRO A 82 -9.58 15.79 18.30
N THR A 83 -9.94 15.26 17.13
CA THR A 83 -9.00 14.54 16.26
C THR A 83 -8.04 15.50 15.56
N ARG A 84 -6.88 14.99 15.16
CA ARG A 84 -5.89 15.79 14.43
C ARG A 84 -6.29 15.98 12.97
N PRO A 85 -5.70 16.97 12.28
CA PRO A 85 -5.95 17.17 10.86
C PRO A 85 -5.51 15.96 10.05
N ARG A 86 -6.30 15.63 9.04
CA ARG A 86 -6.05 14.57 8.08
C ARG A 86 -6.61 14.95 6.72
N THR A 87 -5.94 14.47 5.68
CA THR A 87 -6.50 14.41 4.34
C THR A 87 -6.35 12.97 3.86
N GLU A 88 -7.47 12.31 3.60
CA GLU A 88 -7.49 10.88 3.31
C GLU A 88 -8.65 10.51 2.38
N MET A 89 -8.49 9.39 1.68
CA MET A 89 -9.57 8.79 0.90
C MET A 89 -10.22 7.68 1.73
N ARG A 90 -11.47 7.86 2.15
CA ARG A 90 -12.25 6.82 2.82
C ARG A 90 -12.93 5.94 1.77
N ILE A 91 -12.85 4.63 1.92
CA ILE A 91 -13.65 3.68 1.15
C ILE A 91 -14.97 3.45 1.88
N SER A 92 -16.09 3.72 1.21
CA SER A 92 -17.46 3.60 1.71
C SER A 92 -18.22 2.48 1.02
N GLY A 93 -19.20 1.89 1.71
CA GLY A 93 -19.97 0.74 1.23
C GLY A 93 -19.31 -0.62 1.51
N TYR A 94 -18.11 -0.63 2.08
CA TYR A 94 -17.34 -1.81 2.47
C TYR A 94 -16.74 -1.61 3.87
N ASP A 95 -17.58 -1.18 4.82
CA ASP A 95 -17.14 -0.98 6.20
C ASP A 95 -16.78 -2.33 6.85
N TYR A 96 -15.69 -2.31 7.61
CA TYR A 96 -15.07 -3.50 8.19
C TYR A 96 -15.87 -3.98 9.40
N THR A 97 -16.88 -4.83 9.18
CA THR A 97 -17.73 -5.38 10.25
C THR A 97 -17.31 -6.78 10.69
N SER A 98 -16.72 -7.56 9.79
CA SER A 98 -16.24 -8.94 10.03
C SER A 98 -15.30 -9.41 8.91
N GLY A 99 -14.72 -10.61 9.07
CA GLY A 99 -13.93 -11.29 8.04
C GLY A 99 -12.45 -10.89 8.03
N VAL A 100 -11.71 -11.41 7.06
CA VAL A 100 -10.30 -11.05 6.85
C VAL A 100 -10.20 -10.20 5.60
N TRP A 101 -9.49 -9.09 5.70
CA TRP A 101 -9.36 -8.12 4.62
C TRP A 101 -7.90 -7.85 4.33
N GLN A 102 -7.61 -7.64 3.05
CA GLN A 102 -6.28 -7.33 2.57
C GLN A 102 -6.31 -6.11 1.66
N PHE A 103 -5.25 -5.33 1.71
CA PHE A 103 -5.06 -4.14 0.88
C PHE A 103 -3.77 -4.27 0.09
N GLU A 104 -3.82 -3.83 -1.16
CA GLU A 104 -2.65 -3.72 -2.03
C GLU A 104 -2.60 -2.30 -2.58
N GLY A 105 -1.41 -1.72 -2.69
CA GLY A 105 -1.22 -0.42 -3.30
C GLY A 105 0.22 0.05 -3.21
N ASN A 106 0.60 0.91 -4.15
CA ASN A 106 1.88 1.60 -4.08
C ASN A 106 1.70 2.89 -3.31
N PHE A 107 2.50 3.10 -2.27
CA PHE A 107 2.50 4.35 -1.50
C PHE A 107 3.90 4.96 -1.46
N PHE A 108 3.95 6.28 -1.55
CA PHE A 108 5.15 7.06 -1.31
C PHE A 108 4.85 8.10 -0.24
N CYS A 109 5.74 8.19 0.76
CA CYS A 109 5.71 9.24 1.77
C CYS A 109 7.11 9.85 1.88
N ALA A 110 7.21 11.18 1.92
CA ALA A 110 8.48 11.86 2.01
C ALA A 110 9.05 11.78 3.45
N ALA A 111 10.27 11.23 3.57
CA ALA A 111 10.91 10.78 4.82
C ALA A 111 11.30 11.88 5.86
N ARG A 112 10.83 13.12 5.75
CA ARG A 112 10.99 14.13 6.83
C ARG A 112 9.85 14.10 7.85
N GLN A 113 9.00 13.08 7.79
CA GLN A 113 7.74 12.97 8.51
C GLN A 113 7.74 11.68 9.33
N HIS A 114 7.76 11.80 10.66
CA HIS A 114 8.12 10.69 11.55
C HIS A 114 7.14 9.50 11.58
N ARG A 115 5.91 9.56 11.05
CA ARG A 115 5.05 8.38 10.81
C ARG A 115 4.02 8.67 9.72
N CYS A 116 3.97 7.86 8.67
CA CYS A 116 3.09 8.06 7.51
C CYS A 116 1.87 7.13 7.47
N TYR A 117 1.73 6.19 8.40
CA TYR A 117 0.71 5.14 8.33
C TYR A 117 -0.74 5.65 8.44
N ASN A 118 -0.96 6.85 8.97
CA ASN A 118 -2.30 7.34 9.31
C ASN A 118 -2.70 8.66 8.62
N ASN A 119 -1.94 9.16 7.62
CA ASN A 119 -2.16 10.48 7.00
C ASN A 119 -2.50 11.62 8.00
N ALA A 120 -1.96 11.54 9.21
CA ALA A 120 -2.23 12.47 10.29
C ALA A 120 -0.92 13.14 10.67
N ALA A 121 -0.90 14.48 10.62
CA ALA A 121 0.27 15.24 11.05
C ALA A 121 0.48 15.00 12.55
N LEU A 122 1.67 14.59 13.01
CA LEU A 122 1.96 14.27 14.42
C LEU A 122 2.62 15.43 15.17
N THR A 123 2.62 15.41 16.50
CA THR A 123 3.35 16.41 17.30
C THR A 123 4.84 16.23 17.05
N GLY A 124 5.53 17.29 16.63
CA GLY A 124 6.97 17.27 16.32
C GLY A 124 7.34 16.74 14.92
N SER A 125 6.37 16.41 14.05
CA SER A 125 6.66 16.22 12.62
C SER A 125 6.86 17.57 11.91
N SER A 126 7.49 17.57 10.73
CA SER A 126 7.45 18.75 9.85
C SER A 126 6.02 19.30 9.76
N ASN A 127 5.87 20.61 9.59
CA ASN A 127 4.56 21.29 9.50
C ASN A 127 3.67 20.83 8.32
N TYR A 128 4.08 19.78 7.62
CA TYR A 128 3.59 19.33 6.34
C TYR A 128 3.81 17.82 6.23
N MET A 129 2.78 17.11 5.76
CA MET A 129 2.84 15.73 5.28
C MET A 129 2.39 15.63 3.83
N GLU A 130 3.10 14.86 3.01
CA GLU A 130 2.69 14.54 1.63
C GLU A 130 2.70 13.02 1.45
N SER A 131 1.58 12.47 0.94
CA SER A 131 1.51 11.08 0.53
C SER A 131 0.99 10.94 -0.89
N ARG A 132 1.50 9.95 -1.61
CA ARG A 132 1.09 9.60 -2.98
C ARG A 132 0.72 8.14 -3.03
N TRP A 133 -0.44 7.83 -3.59
CA TRP A 133 -0.97 6.48 -3.64
C TRP A 133 -1.35 6.14 -5.08
N LYS A 134 -1.11 4.89 -5.49
CA LYS A 134 -1.49 4.41 -6.82
C LYS A 134 -1.86 2.94 -6.80
N GLY A 135 -2.90 2.59 -7.55
CA GLY A 135 -3.32 1.20 -7.76
C GLY A 135 -3.85 0.53 -6.49
N ILE A 136 -4.66 1.26 -5.71
CA ILE A 136 -5.26 0.75 -4.48
C ILE A 136 -6.26 -0.33 -4.84
N LYS A 137 -6.10 -1.52 -4.26
CA LYS A 137 -7.04 -2.63 -4.34
C LYS A 137 -7.38 -3.11 -2.93
N VAL A 138 -8.61 -3.57 -2.77
CA VAL A 138 -9.11 -4.15 -1.52
C VAL A 138 -9.58 -5.57 -1.82
N PHE A 139 -9.29 -6.49 -0.91
CA PHE A 139 -9.68 -7.88 -1.01
C PHE A 139 -10.29 -8.34 0.31
N ASN A 140 -11.16 -9.34 0.25
CA ASN A 140 -11.76 -9.96 1.44
C ASN A 140 -11.89 -11.48 1.33
N LYS A 141 -12.09 -12.11 2.49
CA LYS A 141 -12.33 -13.54 2.70
C LYS A 141 -13.27 -13.77 3.87
#